data_AF-A0A0A7FVH7-F1
#
_entry.id   AF-A0A0A7FVH7-F1
#
_cell.length_a   1.000
_cell.length_b   1.000
_cell.length_c   1.000
_cell.angle_alpha   90.00
_cell.angle_beta   90.00
_cell.angle_gamma   90.00
#
_symmetry.space_group_name_H-M   'P 1'
#
loop_
_entity.id
_entity.type
_entity.pdbx_description
1 polymer ?
#
loop_
_entity_poly.entity_id
_entity_poly.type
_entity_poly.pdbx_seq_one_letter_code
_entity_poly.pdbx_strand_id
1 'polypeptide(L)'
;MKLKKKKGFTLIEIIAGLAIFVIVLTTATSLIITLFKYNSINKETFDSNSKSKIFFETVRGNRPSDIYTYPSDNNYYIAFNDDNDLVVATKDNLLKNTLNSTSSYVMGTCNSGDGLGALKAKPGVIDKKYVLKVNAKKNTTQKVYEFDVSTWNIPKGETSIIERKALISTEK
;
A
#
# COMPACT_ATOMS: atom_id res chain seq x y z
N MET A 1 -73.28 0.18 9.05
CA MET A 1 -71.95 0.81 8.87
C MET A 1 -71.50 0.57 7.43
N LYS A 2 -71.49 1.59 6.55
CA LYS A 2 -71.10 1.42 5.13
C LYS A 2 -69.57 1.43 5.00
N LEU A 3 -68.98 0.30 4.60
CA LEU A 3 -67.56 0.19 4.26
C LEU A 3 -67.26 1.02 3.00
N LYS A 4 -66.44 2.07 3.14
CA LYS A 4 -65.94 2.85 1.99
C LYS A 4 -65.03 1.94 1.14
N LYS A 5 -65.36 1.74 -0.14
CA LYS A 5 -64.47 1.07 -1.11
C LYS A 5 -63.21 1.93 -1.31
N LYS A 6 -62.03 1.38 -1.05
CA LYS A 6 -60.75 2.04 -1.34
C LYS A 6 -60.58 2.17 -2.85
N LYS A 7 -60.26 3.37 -3.35
CA LYS A 7 -59.91 3.56 -4.77
C LYS A 7 -58.57 2.86 -5.03
N GLY A 8 -58.52 2.01 -6.06
CA GLY A 8 -57.29 1.36 -6.52
C GLY A 8 -56.41 2.33 -7.32
N PHE A 9 -55.14 1.97 -7.51
CA PHE A 9 -54.21 2.72 -8.34
C PHE A 9 -54.47 2.47 -9.82
N THR A 10 -54.31 3.50 -10.63
CA THR A 10 -54.34 3.41 -12.09
C THR A 10 -53.02 2.86 -12.63
N LEU A 11 -53.05 2.27 -13.83
CA LEU A 11 -51.85 1.70 -14.45
C LEU A 11 -50.74 2.75 -14.63
N ILE A 12 -51.09 4.00 -14.93
CA ILE A 12 -50.12 5.08 -15.12
C ILE A 12 -49.46 5.51 -13.80
N GLU A 13 -50.20 5.50 -12.69
CA GLU A 13 -49.64 5.76 -11.36
C GLU A 13 -48.67 4.65 -10.94
N ILE A 14 -48.97 3.39 -11.28
CA ILE A 14 -48.07 2.26 -11.02
C ILE A 14 -46.78 2.40 -11.83
N ILE A 15 -46.87 2.73 -13.13
CA ILE A 15 -45.69 2.90 -14.00
C ILE A 15 -44.84 4.10 -13.55
N ALA A 16 -45.47 5.23 -13.23
CA ALA A 16 -44.77 6.41 -12.71
C ALA A 16 -44.08 6.11 -11.38
N GLY A 17 -44.74 5.40 -10.47
CA GLY A 17 -44.17 4.96 -9.21
C GLY A 17 -42.97 4.03 -9.40
N LEU A 18 -43.06 3.09 -10.33
CA LEU A 18 -41.96 2.17 -10.67
C LEU A 18 -40.76 2.91 -11.26
N ALA A 19 -41.00 3.88 -12.15
CA ALA A 19 -39.94 4.68 -12.75
C ALA A 19 -39.18 5.50 -11.69
N ILE A 20 -39.91 6.17 -10.79
CA ILE A 20 -39.31 6.91 -9.68
C ILE A 20 -38.53 5.97 -8.76
N PHE A 21 -39.09 4.80 -8.45
CA PHE A 21 -38.43 3.80 -7.61
C PHE A 21 -37.11 3.31 -8.22
N VAL A 22 -37.09 3.01 -9.52
CA VAL A 22 -35.87 2.57 -10.22
C VAL A 22 -34.80 3.68 -10.21
N ILE A 23 -35.18 4.94 -10.45
CA ILE A 23 -34.24 6.07 -10.40
C ILE A 23 -33.61 6.19 -9.00
N VAL A 24 -34.44 6.11 -7.95
CA VAL A 24 -33.97 6.17 -6.56
C VAL A 24 -33.08 4.96 -6.21
N LEU A 25 -33.46 3.76 -6.64
CA LEU A 25 -32.69 2.54 -6.37
C LEU A 25 -31.31 2.57 -7.07
N THR A 26 -31.26 3.07 -8.30
CA THR A 26 -30.02 3.15 -9.08
C THR A 26 -29.05 4.15 -8.45
N THR A 27 -29.55 5.31 -8.03
CA THR A 27 -28.74 6.33 -7.32
C THR A 27 -28.26 5.83 -5.96
N ALA A 28 -29.13 5.16 -5.18
CA ALA A 28 -28.74 4.55 -3.90
C ALA A 28 -27.66 3.47 -4.07
N THR A 29 -27.79 2.60 -5.08
CA THR A 29 -26.80 1.54 -5.37
C THR A 29 -25.44 2.13 -5.75
N SER A 30 -25.42 3.21 -6.54
CA SER A 30 -24.19 3.93 -6.90
C SER A 30 -23.48 4.51 -5.67
N LEU A 31 -24.24 5.11 -4.74
CA LEU A 31 -23.71 5.61 -3.47
C LEU A 31 -23.13 4.48 -2.60
N ILE A 32 -23.83 3.35 -2.50
CA ILE A 32 -23.36 2.17 -1.75
C ILE A 32 -22.05 1.62 -2.34
N ILE A 33 -21.95 1.49 -3.67
CA ILE A 33 -20.71 1.04 -4.35
C ILE A 33 -19.57 2.03 -4.06
N THR A 34 -19.85 3.33 -4.08
CA THR A 34 -18.86 4.38 -3.79
C THR A 34 -18.36 4.30 -2.36
N LEU A 35 -19.27 4.08 -1.39
CA LEU A 35 -18.91 3.89 0.02
C LEU A 35 -18.07 2.63 0.25
N PHE A 36 -18.39 1.51 -0.41
CA PHE A 36 -17.56 0.31 -0.34
C PHE A 36 -16.17 0.52 -0.93
N LYS A 37 -16.07 1.21 -2.08
CA LYS A 37 -14.78 1.58 -2.67
C LYS A 37 -13.98 2.47 -1.72
N TYR A 38 -14.61 3.49 -1.14
CA TYR A 38 -13.96 4.41 -0.19
C TYR A 38 -13.45 3.69 1.07
N ASN A 39 -14.25 2.81 1.67
CA ASN A 39 -13.84 2.02 2.83
C ASN A 39 -12.73 1.01 2.50
N SER A 40 -12.77 0.40 1.32
CA SER A 40 -11.69 -0.48 0.86
C SER A 40 -10.39 0.29 0.69
N ILE A 41 -10.44 1.46 0.05
CA ILE A 41 -9.29 2.36 -0.11
C ILE A 41 -8.72 2.75 1.27
N ASN A 42 -9.56 3.15 2.22
CA ASN A 42 -9.09 3.50 3.56
C ASN A 42 -8.42 2.34 4.31
N LYS A 43 -8.96 1.13 4.21
CA LYS A 43 -8.33 -0.07 4.79
C LYS A 43 -6.99 -0.38 4.10
N GLU A 44 -6.87 -0.10 2.82
CA GLU A 44 -5.65 -0.34 2.05
C GLU A 44 -4.57 0.69 2.30
N THR A 45 -4.94 1.96 2.36
CA THR A 45 -4.09 3.05 2.86
C THR A 45 -3.60 2.68 4.25
N PHE A 46 -4.45 2.13 5.12
CA PHE A 46 -4.05 1.64 6.43
C PHE A 46 -3.06 0.47 6.36
N ASP A 47 -3.31 -0.56 5.55
CA ASP A 47 -2.44 -1.73 5.41
C ASP A 47 -1.06 -1.37 4.83
N SER A 48 -1.00 -0.64 3.70
CA SER A 48 0.26 -0.19 3.08
C SER A 48 1.04 0.76 4.01
N ASN A 49 0.34 1.66 4.72
CA ASN A 49 0.92 2.53 5.73
C ASN A 49 1.48 1.75 6.93
N SER A 50 0.84 0.65 7.30
CA SER A 50 1.35 -0.26 8.32
C SER A 50 2.65 -0.91 7.87
N LYS A 51 2.77 -1.34 6.60
CA LYS A 51 4.01 -1.95 6.09
C LYS A 51 5.17 -0.97 6.06
N SER A 52 4.96 0.25 5.58
CA SER A 52 6.00 1.27 5.64
C SER A 52 6.39 1.60 7.10
N LYS A 53 5.44 1.58 8.04
CA LYS A 53 5.71 1.78 9.47
C LYS A 53 6.61 0.68 10.03
N ILE A 54 6.32 -0.57 9.72
CA ILE A 54 7.11 -1.75 10.14
C ILE A 54 8.53 -1.66 9.59
N PHE A 55 8.69 -1.24 8.34
CA PHE A 55 10.02 -0.96 7.78
C PHE A 55 10.78 0.05 8.66
N PHE A 56 10.20 1.23 8.95
CA PHE A 56 10.88 2.24 9.75
C PHE A 56 11.14 1.80 11.20
N GLU A 57 10.23 1.06 11.82
CA GLU A 57 10.43 0.49 13.15
C GLU A 57 11.59 -0.53 13.14
N THR A 58 11.67 -1.36 12.10
CA THR A 58 12.77 -2.32 11.91
C THR A 58 14.10 -1.58 11.76
N VAL A 59 14.15 -0.54 10.93
CA VAL A 59 15.36 0.26 10.76
C VAL A 59 15.77 0.97 12.06
N ARG A 60 14.80 1.54 12.79
CA ARG A 60 15.07 2.20 14.08
C ARG A 60 15.54 1.23 15.16
N GLY A 61 15.01 0.01 15.20
CA GLY A 61 15.40 -1.03 16.16
C GLY A 61 16.74 -1.70 15.83
N ASN A 62 17.17 -1.64 14.57
CA ASN A 62 18.38 -2.31 14.09
C ASN A 62 19.38 -1.33 13.48
N ARG A 63 19.47 -0.11 14.05
CA ARG A 63 20.45 0.89 13.62
C ARG A 63 21.87 0.34 13.77
N PRO A 64 22.66 0.20 12.69
CA PRO A 64 24.09 -0.04 12.79
C PRO A 64 24.80 1.09 13.54
N SER A 65 25.95 0.73 14.07
CA SER A 65 26.81 1.56 14.91
C SER A 65 27.53 2.67 14.16
N ASP A 66 27.62 2.59 12.83
CA ASP A 66 28.29 3.59 12.00
C ASP A 66 27.58 3.79 10.65
N ILE A 67 28.02 4.85 9.95
CA ILE A 67 27.50 5.24 8.65
C ILE A 67 28.05 4.41 7.48
N TYR A 68 28.97 3.47 7.70
CA TYR A 68 29.55 2.66 6.63
C TYR A 68 28.90 1.28 6.53
N THR A 69 28.23 0.82 7.59
CA THR A 69 27.60 -0.50 7.69
C THR A 69 26.21 -0.57 7.02
N TYR A 70 25.48 0.54 6.98
CA TYR A 70 24.17 0.66 6.31
C TYR A 70 24.30 0.64 4.75
N PRO A 71 23.20 0.38 4.00
CA PRO A 71 23.22 0.23 2.56
C PRO A 71 23.73 1.50 1.88
N SER A 72 24.35 1.30 0.73
CA SER A 72 24.86 2.36 -0.14
C SER A 72 23.76 3.35 -0.56
N ASP A 73 24.18 4.54 -1.00
CA ASP A 73 23.28 5.51 -1.61
C ASP A 73 22.70 4.92 -2.91
N ASN A 74 21.47 4.42 -2.83
CA ASN A 74 20.84 3.71 -3.95
C ASN A 74 19.32 3.60 -3.77
N ASN A 75 18.67 3.11 -4.82
CA ASN A 75 17.28 2.68 -4.79
C ASN A 75 17.22 1.15 -4.74
N TYR A 76 16.43 0.65 -3.80
CA TYR A 76 16.19 -0.76 -3.56
C TYR A 76 14.71 -1.06 -3.69
N TYR A 77 14.38 -2.32 -3.93
CA TYR A 77 13.03 -2.83 -3.81
C TYR A 77 13.02 -4.08 -2.93
N ILE A 78 11.92 -4.28 -2.19
CA ILE A 78 11.64 -5.45 -1.39
C ILE A 78 10.18 -5.86 -1.66
N ALA A 79 9.98 -7.03 -2.25
CA ALA A 79 8.67 -7.63 -2.47
C ALA A 79 8.46 -8.79 -1.49
N PHE A 80 7.32 -8.85 -0.81
CA PHE A 80 7.12 -9.73 0.35
C PHE A 80 5.62 -10.07 0.55
N ASN A 81 5.35 -11.09 1.36
CA ASN A 81 3.99 -11.54 1.62
C ASN A 81 3.45 -11.09 2.98
N ASP A 82 4.32 -11.06 3.99
CA ASP A 82 3.97 -10.71 5.37
C ASP A 82 5.00 -9.82 6.07
N ASP A 83 4.71 -9.46 7.32
CA ASP A 83 5.53 -8.54 8.10
C ASP A 83 6.88 -9.14 8.52
N ASN A 84 6.92 -10.45 8.76
CA ASN A 84 8.16 -11.12 9.14
C ASN A 84 9.13 -11.16 7.97
N ASP A 85 8.63 -11.41 6.75
CA ASP A 85 9.41 -11.29 5.52
C ASP A 85 10.04 -9.89 5.38
N LEU A 86 9.25 -8.83 5.60
CA LEU A 86 9.75 -7.46 5.52
C LEU A 86 10.82 -7.17 6.59
N VAL A 87 10.60 -7.66 7.82
CA VAL A 87 11.56 -7.50 8.93
C VAL A 87 12.89 -8.19 8.58
N VAL A 88 12.85 -9.44 8.13
CA VAL A 88 14.05 -10.22 7.75
C VAL A 88 14.75 -9.60 6.55
N ALA A 89 14.02 -9.25 5.49
CA ALA A 89 14.58 -8.59 4.31
C ALA A 89 15.23 -7.24 4.65
N THR A 90 14.66 -6.50 5.60
CA THR A 90 15.23 -5.22 6.03
C THR A 90 16.45 -5.45 6.92
N LYS A 91 16.27 -6.09 8.07
CA LYS A 91 17.30 -6.25 9.11
C LYS A 91 18.49 -7.08 8.66
N ASP A 92 18.22 -8.24 8.06
CA ASP A 92 19.27 -9.24 7.80
C ASP A 92 19.90 -9.11 6.43
N ASN A 93 19.32 -8.28 5.55
CA ASN A 93 19.77 -8.13 4.18
C ASN A 93 20.02 -6.65 3.84
N LEU A 94 18.98 -5.82 3.71
CA LEU A 94 19.13 -4.41 3.33
C LEU A 94 20.11 -3.66 4.25
N LEU A 95 19.92 -3.76 5.57
CA LEU A 95 20.74 -3.05 6.56
C LEU A 95 22.17 -3.58 6.66
N LYS A 96 22.42 -4.80 6.18
CA LYS A 96 23.75 -5.42 6.09
C LYS A 96 24.34 -5.30 4.67
N ASN A 97 23.72 -4.50 3.81
CA ASN A 97 24.09 -4.32 2.40
C ASN A 97 24.22 -5.66 1.64
N THR A 98 23.40 -6.64 1.99
CA THR A 98 23.34 -7.96 1.34
C THR A 98 21.99 -8.07 0.65
N LEU A 99 21.93 -8.29 -0.67
CA LEU A 99 20.66 -8.29 -1.42
C LEU A 99 20.23 -9.71 -1.79
N ASN A 100 19.93 -10.53 -0.79
CA ASN A 100 19.51 -11.92 -1.03
C ASN A 100 18.00 -12.01 -1.23
N SER A 101 17.58 -12.82 -2.21
CA SER A 101 16.17 -13.17 -2.40
C SER A 101 15.91 -14.61 -1.96
N THR A 102 14.69 -14.87 -1.48
CA THR A 102 14.22 -16.20 -1.07
C THR A 102 12.89 -16.51 -1.75
N SER A 103 12.32 -17.68 -1.45
CA SER A 103 10.96 -18.00 -1.87
C SER A 103 9.91 -17.12 -1.19
N SER A 104 10.18 -16.52 -0.01
CA SER A 104 9.20 -15.70 0.72
C SER A 104 9.27 -14.22 0.34
N TYR A 105 10.47 -13.66 0.17
CA TYR A 105 10.67 -12.27 -0.28
C TYR A 105 11.70 -12.15 -1.41
N VAL A 106 11.53 -11.16 -2.27
CA VAL A 106 12.45 -10.82 -3.36
C VAL A 106 12.98 -9.41 -3.11
N MET A 107 14.29 -9.20 -3.27
CA MET A 107 14.86 -7.87 -3.16
C MET A 107 16.00 -7.64 -4.15
N GLY A 108 16.29 -6.36 -4.39
CA GLY A 108 17.40 -5.96 -5.22
C GLY A 108 17.43 -4.46 -5.41
N THR A 109 18.13 -4.01 -6.44
CA THR A 109 18.19 -2.60 -6.83
C THR A 109 17.16 -2.27 -7.91
N CYS A 110 16.77 -1.00 -7.96
CA CYS A 110 15.86 -0.46 -8.98
C CYS A 110 16.30 0.94 -9.40
N ASN A 111 15.67 1.52 -10.41
CA ASN A 111 15.94 2.90 -10.80
C ASN A 111 15.09 3.86 -9.96
N SER A 112 15.54 5.11 -9.86
CA SER A 112 14.78 6.16 -9.17
C SER A 112 13.40 6.42 -9.79
N GLY A 113 13.25 6.20 -11.10
CA GLY A 113 11.98 6.36 -11.82
C GLY A 113 11.08 5.12 -11.84
N ASP A 114 11.54 3.98 -11.28
CA ASP A 114 10.74 2.75 -11.32
C ASP A 114 9.48 2.92 -10.44
N GLY A 115 8.31 2.77 -11.07
CA GLY A 115 7.01 2.61 -10.43
C GLY A 115 6.62 1.14 -10.30
N LEU A 116 5.39 0.84 -9.88
CA LEU A 116 4.95 -0.54 -9.62
C LEU A 116 5.05 -1.42 -10.87
N GLY A 117 4.75 -0.89 -12.05
CA GLY A 117 4.84 -1.65 -13.31
C GLY A 117 6.25 -2.19 -13.58
N ALA A 118 7.28 -1.35 -13.40
CA ALA A 118 8.67 -1.74 -13.57
C ALA A 118 9.13 -2.74 -12.49
N LEU A 119 8.65 -2.57 -11.26
CA LEU A 119 8.96 -3.48 -10.16
C LEU A 119 8.30 -4.86 -10.34
N LYS A 120 7.05 -4.92 -10.81
CA LYS A 120 6.35 -6.17 -11.13
C LYS A 120 7.03 -6.99 -12.22
N ALA A 121 7.72 -6.33 -13.15
CA ALA A 121 8.45 -7.02 -14.21
C ALA A 121 9.73 -7.72 -13.71
N LYS A 122 10.16 -7.46 -12.47
CA LYS A 122 11.32 -8.15 -11.88
C LYS A 122 10.93 -9.59 -11.47
N PRO A 123 11.84 -10.57 -11.63
CA PRO A 123 11.55 -11.98 -11.36
C PRO A 123 11.00 -12.21 -9.95
N GLY A 124 9.88 -12.92 -9.84
CA GLY A 124 9.27 -13.30 -8.56
C GLY A 124 8.59 -12.17 -7.77
N VAL A 125 8.62 -10.92 -8.24
CA VAL A 125 7.91 -9.81 -7.58
C VAL A 125 6.41 -9.92 -7.78
N ILE A 126 5.95 -10.27 -8.98
CA ILE A 126 4.52 -10.36 -9.31
C ILE A 126 3.76 -11.37 -8.43
N ASP A 127 4.47 -12.37 -7.91
CA ASP A 127 3.91 -13.42 -7.04
C ASP A 127 3.79 -12.98 -5.57
N LYS A 128 4.21 -11.75 -5.24
CA LYS A 128 4.16 -11.20 -3.89
C LYS A 128 2.92 -10.35 -3.65
N LYS A 129 2.59 -10.19 -2.37
CA LYS A 129 1.44 -9.37 -1.96
C LYS A 129 1.77 -7.88 -1.95
N TYR A 130 2.97 -7.52 -1.51
CA TYR A 130 3.40 -6.13 -1.39
C TYR A 130 4.76 -5.94 -2.05
N VAL A 131 5.04 -4.72 -2.48
CA VAL A 131 6.39 -4.27 -2.83
C VAL A 131 6.66 -2.91 -2.22
N LEU A 132 7.88 -2.73 -1.73
CA LEU A 132 8.36 -1.54 -1.09
C LEU A 132 9.62 -1.09 -1.82
N LYS A 133 9.61 0.14 -2.34
CA LYS A 133 10.77 0.82 -2.91
C LYS A 133 11.40 1.66 -1.81
N VAL A 134 12.71 1.55 -1.65
CA VAL A 134 13.51 2.30 -0.69
C VAL A 134 14.52 3.13 -1.45
N ASN A 135 14.42 4.45 -1.36
CA ASN A 135 15.53 5.34 -1.67
C ASN A 135 16.31 5.58 -0.38
N ALA A 136 17.54 5.09 -0.32
CA ALA A 136 18.43 5.28 0.82
C ALA A 136 19.50 6.31 0.43
N LYS A 137 19.69 7.33 1.26
CA LYS A 137 20.73 8.35 1.10
C LYS A 137 21.44 8.61 2.42
N LYS A 138 22.76 8.65 2.38
CA LYS A 138 23.65 9.01 3.48
C LYS A 138 23.79 10.52 3.55
N ASN A 139 23.67 11.06 4.76
CA ASN A 139 24.17 12.39 5.08
C ASN A 139 25.31 12.24 6.09
N THR A 140 26.54 12.24 5.59
CA THR A 140 27.75 12.05 6.40
C THR A 140 28.01 13.19 7.37
N THR A 141 27.64 14.42 7.01
CA THR A 141 27.80 15.61 7.85
C THR A 141 26.92 15.54 9.09
N GLN A 142 25.66 15.13 8.92
CA GLN A 142 24.69 15.00 10.03
C GLN A 142 24.69 13.63 10.67
N LYS A 143 25.45 12.66 10.13
CA LYS A 143 25.46 11.25 10.54
C LYS A 143 24.06 10.63 10.58
N VAL A 144 23.25 10.95 9.57
CA VAL A 144 21.90 10.40 9.43
C VAL A 144 21.73 9.69 8.08
N TYR A 145 20.81 8.75 8.07
CA TYR A 145 20.26 8.14 6.86
C TYR A 145 18.90 8.72 6.55
N GLU A 146 18.73 9.16 5.32
CA GLU A 146 17.45 9.49 4.74
C GLU A 146 16.90 8.27 4.00
N PHE A 147 15.75 7.80 4.45
CA PHE A 147 14.98 6.75 3.78
C PHE A 147 13.68 7.35 3.27
N ASP A 148 13.48 7.30 1.96
CA ASP A 148 12.22 7.61 1.30
C ASP A 148 11.64 6.31 0.74
N VAL A 149 10.43 5.99 1.19
CA VAL A 149 9.83 4.66 1.03
C VAL A 149 8.47 4.78 0.36
N SER A 150 8.32 4.14 -0.78
CA SER A 150 7.04 3.97 -1.47
C SER A 150 6.58 2.52 -1.32
N THR A 151 5.37 2.28 -0.83
CA THR A 151 4.82 0.93 -0.63
C THR A 151 3.56 0.72 -1.45
N TRP A 152 3.47 -0.43 -2.13
CA TRP A 152 2.30 -0.83 -2.91
C TRP A 152 1.78 -2.20 -2.50
N ASN A 153 0.47 -2.37 -2.66
CA ASN A 153 -0.19 -3.65 -2.75
C ASN A 153 -0.23 -4.10 -4.23
N ILE A 154 0.52 -5.16 -4.56
CA ILE A 154 0.77 -5.60 -5.95
C ILE A 154 -0.54 -5.93 -6.68
N PRO A 155 -1.45 -6.79 -6.15
CA PRO A 155 -2.74 -7.06 -6.77
C PRO A 155 -3.59 -5.82 -7.07
N LYS A 156 -3.48 -4.77 -6.25
CA LYS A 156 -4.36 -3.59 -6.34
C LYS A 156 -3.81 -2.48 -7.24
N GLY A 157 -2.51 -2.47 -7.48
CA GLY A 157 -1.90 -1.52 -8.42
C GLY A 157 -1.46 -0.21 -7.77
N GLU A 158 -1.25 0.80 -8.61
CA GLU A 158 -0.65 2.11 -8.24
C GLU A 158 -1.51 2.91 -7.24
N THR A 159 -2.82 2.68 -7.19
CA THR A 159 -3.77 3.37 -6.30
C THR A 159 -3.54 3.09 -4.81
N SER A 160 -2.71 2.09 -4.49
CA SER A 160 -2.37 1.69 -3.12
C SER A 160 -1.08 2.31 -2.57
N ILE A 161 -0.44 3.21 -3.34
CA ILE A 161 0.86 3.78 -2.99
C ILE A 161 0.79 4.59 -1.69
N ILE A 162 1.75 4.34 -0.80
CA ILE A 162 2.01 5.18 0.37
C ILE A 162 3.48 5.56 0.36
N GLU A 163 3.73 6.87 0.40
CA GLU A 163 5.07 7.44 0.50
C GLU A 163 5.34 7.90 1.93
N ARG A 164 6.51 7.56 2.45
CA ARG A 164 6.97 8.04 3.76
C ARG A 164 8.46 8.25 3.72
N LYS A 165 8.86 9.40 4.27
CA LYS A 165 10.25 9.79 4.43
C LYS A 165 10.63 9.85 5.90
N ALA A 166 11.79 9.34 6.27
CA ALA A 166 12.34 9.50 7.61
C ALA A 166 13.86 9.67 7.61
N LEU A 167 14.34 10.47 8.55
CA LEU A 167 15.75 10.58 8.90
C LEU A 167 16.05 9.69 10.11
N ILE A 168 17.12 8.91 10.03
CA ILE A 168 17.52 7.97 11.07
C ILE A 168 18.99 8.22 11.42
N SER A 169 19.25 8.65 12.66
CA SER A 169 20.60 8.83 13.19
C SER A 169 21.35 7.50 13.28
N THR A 170 22.65 7.53 12.99
CA THR A 170 23.58 6.43 13.27
C THR A 170 24.14 6.49 14.69
N GLU A 171 23.95 7.60 15.40
CA GLU A 171 24.35 7.75 16.80
C GLU A 171 23.24 7.16 17.70
N LYS A 172 23.63 6.23 18.59
CA LYS A 172 22.73 5.58 19.56
C LYS A 172 22.51 6.45 20.79
#